data_AF-A0A182T3I3-F1
#
_entry.id   AF-A0A182T3I3-F1
#
_cell.length_a   1.000
_cell.length_b   1.000
_cell.length_c   1.000
_cell.angle_alpha   90.00
_cell.angle_beta   90.00
_cell.angle_gamma   90.00
#
_symmetry.space_group_name_H-M   'P 1'
#
loop_
_entity.id
_entity.type
_entity.pdbx_description
1 polymer ?
#
loop_
_entity_poly.entity_id
_entity_poly.type
_entity_poly.pdbx_seq_one_letter_code
_entity_poly.pdbx_strand_id
1 'polypeptide(L)' 'MRYKSNLQPSYLLCPETYTWHSLDATIVAKLDAHKYSRLNDDAGAQDTNKTTEQDLRDVLLLVGRSYTTE' A
#
# COMPACT_ATOMS: atom_id res chain seq x y z
N MET A 1 3.19 -2.13 -12.59
CA MET A 1 4.31 -1.24 -12.21
C MET A 1 5.60 -1.46 -13.01
N ARG A 2 5.60 -2.18 -14.16
CA ARG A 2 6.83 -2.52 -14.90
C ARG A 2 7.55 -1.33 -15.52
N TYR A 3 6.89 -0.18 -15.71
CA TYR A 3 7.51 1.00 -16.32
C TYR A 3 8.75 1.52 -15.55
N LYS A 4 8.90 1.17 -14.27
CA LYS A 4 10.05 1.53 -13.43
C LYS A 4 11.15 0.47 -13.40
N SER A 5 11.00 -0.68 -14.07
CA SER A 5 11.99 -1.78 -14.00
C SER A 5 13.35 -1.41 -14.58
N ASN A 6 13.38 -0.46 -15.52
CA ASN A 6 14.61 -0.02 -16.18
C ASN A 6 15.40 1.02 -15.36
N LEU A 7 14.88 1.46 -14.20
CA LEU A 7 15.58 2.34 -13.27
C LEU A 7 16.21 1.49 -12.17
N GLN A 8 17.53 1.54 -12.04
CA GLN A 8 18.27 0.76 -11.03
C GLN A 8 18.82 1.68 -9.92
N PRO A 9 18.66 1.30 -8.64
CA PRO A 9 17.92 0.14 -8.15
C PRO A 9 16.40 0.38 -8.16
N SER A 10 15.62 -0.61 -8.63
CA SER A 10 14.16 -0.55 -8.62
C SER A 10 13.58 -1.35 -7.45
N TYR A 11 12.75 -0.69 -6.66
CA TYR A 11 11.98 -1.30 -5.58
C TYR A 11 10.48 -1.10 -5.82
N LEU A 12 9.69 -2.08 -5.41
CA LEU A 12 8.24 -2.02 -5.40
C LEU A 12 7.71 -2.09 -3.98
N LEU A 13 6.66 -1.32 -3.72
CA LEU A 13 5.91 -1.36 -2.47
C LEU A 13 4.92 -2.53 -2.53
N CYS A 14 4.92 -3.39 -1.51
CA CYS A 14 3.91 -4.43 -1.36
C CYS A 14 2.54 -3.79 -1.07
N PRO A 15 1.46 -4.17 -1.78
CA PRO A 15 0.15 -3.54 -1.61
C PRO A 15 -0.54 -3.85 -0.27
N GLU A 16 -0.11 -4.89 0.45
CA GLU A 16 -0.78 -5.34 1.68
C GLU A 16 -0.01 -5.01 2.95
N THR A 17 1.31 -5.11 2.90
CA THR A 17 2.19 -4.95 4.07
C THR A 17 2.95 -3.64 4.06
N TYR A 18 2.85 -2.85 2.97
CA TYR A 18 3.56 -1.58 2.78
C TYR A 18 5.08 -1.65 3.02
N THR A 19 5.68 -2.82 2.75
CA THR A 19 7.13 -3.07 2.79
C THR A 19 7.74 -2.91 1.39
N TRP A 20 8.98 -2.43 1.31
CA TRP A 20 9.74 -2.32 0.06
C TRP A 20 10.42 -3.63 -0.33
N HIS A 21 10.28 -4.02 -1.60
CA HIS A 21 10.86 -5.26 -2.17
C HIS A 21 11.67 -4.92 -3.42
N SER A 22 12.85 -5.53 -3.57
CA SER A 22 13.64 -5.39 -4.79
C SER A 22 12.91 -6.00 -5.98
N LEU A 23 13.00 -5.37 -7.15
CA LEU A 23 12.43 -5.92 -8.37
C LEU A 23 13.31 -7.03 -8.96
N ASP A 24 13.32 -8.19 -8.30
CA ASP A 24 14.02 -9.39 -8.74
C ASP A 24 13.15 -10.30 -9.63
N ALA A 25 13.72 -11.42 -10.08
CA ALA A 25 13.02 -12.39 -10.92
C ALA A 25 11.78 -13.00 -10.24
N THR A 26 11.79 -13.15 -8.91
CA THR A 26 10.66 -13.73 -8.16
C THR A 26 9.48 -12.78 -8.12
N ILE A 27 9.73 -11.49 -7.85
CA ILE A 27 8.71 -10.45 -7.87
C ILE A 27 8.15 -10.28 -9.28
N VAL A 28 9.01 -10.32 -10.32
CA VAL A 28 8.55 -10.26 -11.71
C VAL A 28 7.65 -11.45 -12.07
N ALA A 29 8.02 -12.68 -11.67
CA ALA A 29 7.19 -13.86 -11.91
C ALA A 29 5.82 -13.76 -11.21
N LYS A 30 5.78 -13.26 -9.97
CA LYS A 30 4.52 -13.00 -9.24
C LYS A 30 3.63 -11.99 -9.99
N LEU A 31 4.21 -10.94 -10.59
CA LEU A 31 3.49 -9.92 -11.34
C LEU A 31 3.01 -10.41 -12.72
N ASP A 32 3.69 -11.39 -13.31
CA ASP A 32 3.31 -11.99 -14.59
C ASP A 32 2.17 -13.00 -14.43
N ALA A 33 2.13 -13.71 -13.30
CA ALA A 33 1.08 -14.68 -13.00
C ALA A 33 -0.28 -14.02 -12.70
N HIS A 34 -0.29 -12.92 -11.95
CA HIS A 34 -1.51 -12.27 -11.49
C HIS A 34 -1.41 -10.73 -11.56
N LYS A 35 -2.53 -10.07 -11.87
CA LYS A 35 -2.60 -8.60 -11.87
C LYS A 35 -2.36 -8.00 -10.49
N TYR A 36 -2.79 -8.73 -9.46
CA TYR A 36 -2.63 -8.36 -8.06
C TYR A 36 -1.85 -9.47 -7.37
N SER A 37 -0.71 -9.11 -6.79
CA SER A 37 0.21 -10.06 -6.17
C SER A 37 0.79 -9.46 -4.90
N ARG A 38 0.64 -10.19 -3.79
CA ARG A 38 1.32 -9.90 -2.54
C ARG A 38 2.82 -10.18 -2.71
N LEU A 39 3.64 -9.17 -2.43
CA LEU A 39 5.09 -9.27 -2.64
C LEU A 39 5.79 -9.92 -1.44
N ASN A 40 5.30 -9.64 -0.22
CA ASN A 40 5.80 -10.24 1.01
C ASN A 40 5.45 -11.73 1.09
N ASP A 41 6.45 -12.56 1.37
CA ASP A 41 6.32 -14.02 1.45
C ASP A 41 5.60 -14.48 2.72
N ASP A 42 5.67 -13.70 3.80
CA ASP A 42 4.92 -13.98 5.01
C ASP A 42 3.44 -13.63 4.78
N ALA A 43 2.59 -14.64 4.74
CA ALA A 43 1.14 -14.49 4.63
C ALA A 43 0.51 -13.84 5.86
N GLY A 44 1.14 -13.97 7.03
CA GLY A 44 0.70 -13.40 8.29
C GLY A 44 1.08 -11.92 8.47
N ALA A 45 2.06 -11.43 7.72
CA ALA A 45 2.50 -10.04 7.83
C ALA A 45 1.33 -9.07 7.57
N GLN A 46 1.31 -7.96 8.29
CA GLN A 46 0.30 -6.90 8.13
C GLN A 46 1.03 -5.57 8.00
N ASP A 47 0.31 -4.56 7.55
CA ASP A 47 0.77 -3.18 7.65
C ASP A 47 1.13 -2.86 9.10
N THR A 48 2.35 -2.38 9.31
CA THR A 48 2.84 -1.94 10.63
C THR A 48 2.10 -0.69 11.11
N ASN A 49 1.66 0.16 10.18
CA ASN A 49 0.87 1.36 10.44
C ASN A 49 -0.63 1.13 10.21
N LYS A 50 -1.09 -0.12 10.36
CA LYS A 50 -2.50 -0.45 10.24
C LYS A 50 -3.33 0.40 11.20
N THR A 51 -4.40 1.00 10.68
CA THR A 51 -5.35 1.78 11.47
C THR A 51 -5.89 0.97 12.64
N THR A 52 -5.76 1.53 13.83
CA THR A 52 -6.27 1.01 15.09
C THR A 52 -7.56 1.72 15.48
N GLU A 53 -8.28 1.17 16.46
CA GLU A 53 -9.46 1.84 17.01
C GLU A 53 -9.13 3.18 17.66
N GLN A 54 -7.90 3.35 18.17
CA GLN A 54 -7.49 4.60 18.78
C GLN A 54 -7.32 5.70 17.71
N ASP A 55 -6.76 5.37 16.55
CA ASP A 55 -6.65 6.32 15.44
C ASP A 55 -8.03 6.84 15.01
N LEU A 56 -9.06 5.98 15.03
CA LEU A 56 -10.43 6.38 14.70
C LEU A 56 -11.01 7.39 15.71
N ARG A 57 -10.55 7.38 16.96
CA ARG A 57 -10.98 8.35 17.99
C ARG A 57 -10.27 9.70 17.84
N ASP A 58 -9.08 9.70 17.25
CA ASP A 58 -8.26 10.89 17.07
C ASP A 58 -8.60 11.64 15.77
N VAL A 59 -9.40 11.03 14.87
CA VAL A 59 -9.84 11.65 13.61
C VAL A 59 -11.15 12.41 13.81
N LEU A 60 -11.14 13.71 13.50
CA LEU A 60 -12.33 14.56 13.54
C LEU A 60 -13.10 14.51 12.22
N LEU A 61 -14.38 14.08 12.26
CA LEU A 61 -15.26 14.08 11.10
C LEU A 61 -16.11 15.36 11.09
N LEU A 62 -15.99 16.15 10.03
CA LEU A 62 -16.87 17.28 9.81
C LEU A 62 -18.06 16.87 8.95
N VAL A 63 -19.27 16.98 9.50
CA VAL A 63 -20.53 16.62 8.83
C VAL A 63 -21.47 17.82 8.85
N GLY A 64 -22.12 18.10 7.71
CA GLY A 64 -23.16 19.13 7.63
C GLY A 64 -22.63 20.57 7.58
N ARG A 65 -21.71 20.87 6.65
CA ARG A 65 -21.36 22.26 6.35
C ARG A 65 -22.56 22.97 5.70
N SER A 66 -23.29 23.79 6.45
CA SER A 66 -24.20 24.80 5.93
C SER A 66 -23.61 26.18 6.18
N TYR A 67 -23.26 26.90 5.13
CA TYR A 67 -22.93 28.33 5.18
C TYR A 67 -24.14 29.12 4.66
N THR A 68 -24.78 29.88 5.55
CA THR A 68 -25.71 30.95 5.17
C THR A 68 -24.94 32.26 5.17
N THR A 69 -24.79 32.86 4.00
CA THR A 69 -24.38 34.27 3.86
C THR A 69 -25.65 35.12 3.88
N GLU A 70 -25.74 36.04 4.85
CA GLU A 70 -26.75 37.11 4.89
C GLU A 70 -26.58 38.09 3.71
#